data_AF-A0A937S6R4-F1
#
_entry.id   AF-A0A937S6R4-F1
#
_cell.length_a   1.000
_cell.length_b   1.000
_cell.length_c   1.000
_cell.angle_alpha   90.00
_cell.angle_beta   90.00
_cell.angle_gamma   90.00
#
_symmetry.space_group_name_H-M   'P 1'
#
loop_
_entity.id
_entity.type
_entity.pdbx_description
1 polymer ?
#
loop_
_entity_poly.entity_id
_entity_poly.type
_entity_poly.pdbx_seq_one_letter_code
_entity_poly.pdbx_strand_id
1 'polypeptide(L)'
;MQSTFMDIRQELKNRMDTIQKEIDQLKDERSRIEKMLQDADSRLGALRTVYQIETERLGKPPLPLFTKGEKSYRFAGMKITEALRIIRNEQPEISKRKAQEILKNEGFDFRGKNPGQAVHFAWVVLERAKNR
;
A
#
# COMPACT_ATOMS: atom_id res chain seq x y z
N MET A 1 43.55 33.73 8.74
CA MET A 1 42.81 32.56 9.28
C MET A 1 41.32 32.85 9.59
N GLN A 2 40.82 34.10 9.55
CA GLN A 2 39.41 34.40 9.83
C GLN A 2 38.45 34.14 8.63
N SER A 3 38.94 34.24 7.40
CA SER A 3 38.14 34.07 6.17
C SER A 3 37.50 32.68 6.05
N THR A 4 38.28 31.62 6.31
CA THR A 4 37.83 30.22 6.17
C THR A 4 36.75 29.85 7.19
N PHE A 5 36.78 30.48 8.37
CA PHE A 5 35.80 30.23 9.43
C PHE A 5 34.46 30.92 9.15
N MET A 6 34.46 32.06 8.45
CA MET A 6 33.25 32.72 7.97
C MET A 6 32.59 31.93 6.83
N ASP A 7 33.37 31.38 5.89
CA ASP A 7 32.86 30.54 4.80
C ASP A 7 32.14 29.29 5.32
N ILE A 8 32.75 28.59 6.28
CA ILE A 8 32.15 27.37 6.87
C ILE A 8 30.84 27.70 7.61
N ARG A 9 30.77 28.83 8.31
CA ARG A 9 29.53 29.26 8.98
C ARG A 9 28.44 29.62 7.98
N GLN A 10 28.80 30.24 6.87
CA GLN A 10 27.84 30.59 5.82
C GLN A 10 27.33 29.34 5.10
N GLU A 11 28.20 28.38 4.81
CA GLU A 11 27.83 27.10 4.21
C GLU A 11 26.92 26.28 5.14
N LEU A 12 27.25 26.21 6.44
CA LEU A 12 26.39 25.55 7.44
C LEU A 12 25.01 26.20 7.52
N LYS A 13 24.94 27.54 7.50
CA LYS A 13 23.68 28.26 7.49
C LYS A 13 22.83 27.93 6.26
N ASN A 14 23.44 27.94 5.08
CA ASN A 14 22.73 27.58 3.84
C ASN A 14 22.20 26.13 3.87
N ARG A 15 22.98 25.19 4.43
CA ARG A 15 22.54 23.79 4.58
C ARG A 15 21.42 23.66 5.61
N MET A 16 21.50 24.37 6.74
CA MET A 16 20.43 24.42 7.74
C MET A 16 19.14 24.99 7.14
N ASP A 17 19.22 26.09 6.38
CA ASP A 17 18.05 26.70 5.72
C ASP A 17 17.43 25.77 4.68
N THR A 18 18.26 24.99 3.96
CA THR A 18 17.79 24.01 2.98
C THR A 18 17.08 22.84 3.65
N ILE A 19 17.69 22.26 4.69
CA ILE A 19 17.10 21.18 5.48
C ILE A 19 15.80 21.64 6.14
N GLN A 20 15.75 22.87 6.64
CA GLN A 20 14.55 23.43 7.25
C GLN A 20 13.40 23.52 6.23
N LYS A 21 13.69 23.97 4.99
CA LYS A 21 12.68 23.98 3.91
C LYS A 21 12.19 22.57 3.56
N GLU A 22 13.08 21.58 3.50
CA GLU A 22 12.69 20.19 3.26
C GLU A 22 11.81 19.64 4.38
N ILE A 23 12.13 19.94 5.64
CA ILE A 23 11.31 19.56 6.80
C ILE A 23 9.91 20.17 6.70
N ASP A 24 9.81 21.45 6.32
CA ASP A 24 8.53 22.14 6.21
C ASP A 24 7.70 21.57 5.06
N GLN A 25 8.32 21.24 3.92
CA GLN A 25 7.66 20.54 2.80
C GLN A 25 7.12 19.17 3.22
N LEU A 26 7.93 18.36 3.91
CA LEU A 26 7.51 17.04 4.38
C LEU A 26 6.36 17.12 5.40
N LYS A 27 6.34 18.16 6.25
CA LYS A 27 5.22 18.40 7.17
C LYS A 27 3.93 18.74 6.41
N ASP A 28 4.01 19.56 5.37
CA ASP A 28 2.87 19.90 4.53
C ASP A 28 2.33 18.68 3.79
N GLU A 29 3.22 17.86 3.22
CA GLU A 29 2.83 16.59 2.57
C GLU A 29 2.16 15.64 3.55
N ARG A 30 2.74 15.48 4.74
CA ARG A 30 2.14 14.67 5.80
C ARG A 30 0.74 15.16 6.15
N SER A 31 0.55 16.47 6.34
CA SER A 31 -0.77 17.04 6.65
C SER A 31 -1.79 16.78 5.54
N ARG A 32 -1.38 16.84 4.27
CA ARG A 32 -2.24 16.49 3.13
C ARG A 32 -2.65 15.02 3.16
N ILE A 33 -1.71 14.11 3.41
CA ILE A 33 -1.97 12.68 3.50
C ILE A 33 -2.91 12.38 4.67
N GLU A 34 -2.70 12.99 5.83
CA GLU A 34 -3.59 12.83 6.99
C GLU A 34 -5.02 13.29 6.69
N LYS A 35 -5.19 14.41 5.99
CA LYS A 35 -6.53 14.86 5.54
C LYS A 35 -7.18 13.87 4.56
N MET A 36 -6.42 13.34 3.60
CA MET A 36 -6.94 12.34 2.67
C MET A 36 -7.35 11.06 3.39
N LEU A 37 -6.59 10.63 4.38
CA LEU A 37 -6.89 9.46 5.20
C LEU A 37 -8.19 9.67 5.99
N GLN A 38 -8.34 10.85 6.62
CA GLN A 38 -9.55 11.21 7.36
C GLN A 38 -10.80 11.25 6.45
N ASP A 39 -10.70 11.79 5.23
CA ASP A 39 -11.80 11.77 4.26
C ASP A 39 -12.14 10.34 3.83
N ALA A 40 -11.13 9.52 3.54
CA ALA A 40 -11.34 8.12 3.19
C ALA A 40 -12.03 7.33 4.32
N ASP A 41 -11.62 7.53 5.56
CA ASP A 41 -12.24 6.90 6.74
C ASP A 41 -13.69 7.37 6.94
N SER A 42 -13.97 8.66 6.70
CA SER A 42 -15.32 9.22 6.78
C SER A 42 -16.24 8.59 5.72
N ARG A 43 -15.76 8.48 4.47
CA ARG A 43 -16.50 7.82 3.37
C ARG A 43 -16.73 6.35 3.66
N LEU A 44 -15.72 5.66 4.20
CA LEU A 44 -15.81 4.27 4.61
C LEU A 44 -16.86 4.08 5.71
N GLY A 45 -16.90 5.00 6.68
CA GLY A 45 -17.92 5.04 7.74
C GLY A 45 -19.33 5.17 7.17
N ALA A 46 -19.55 6.14 6.26
CA ALA A 46 -20.84 6.32 5.61
C ALA A 46 -21.28 5.09 4.81
N LEU A 47 -20.37 4.48 4.06
CA LEU A 47 -20.62 3.23 3.32
C LEU A 47 -20.99 2.07 4.25
N ARG A 48 -20.34 1.94 5.41
CA ARG A 48 -20.66 0.93 6.42
C ARG A 48 -22.09 1.10 6.95
N THR A 49 -22.51 2.34 7.22
CA THR A 49 -23.86 2.63 7.69
C THR A 49 -24.91 2.31 6.64
N VAL A 50 -24.71 2.75 5.39
CA VAL A 50 -25.60 2.41 4.27
C VAL A 50 -25.70 0.89 4.11
N TYR A 51 -24.57 0.19 4.19
CA TYR A 51 -24.54 -1.26 4.09
C TYR A 51 -25.31 -1.95 5.23
N GLN A 52 -25.17 -1.49 6.48
CA GLN A 52 -25.95 -2.03 7.61
C GLN A 52 -27.46 -1.91 7.33
N ILE A 53 -27.91 -0.73 6.90
CA ILE A 53 -29.31 -0.47 6.55
C ILE A 53 -29.77 -1.40 5.41
N GLU A 54 -28.99 -1.54 4.35
CA GLU A 54 -29.32 -2.42 3.21
C GLU A 54 -29.30 -3.90 3.61
N THR A 55 -28.42 -4.33 4.51
CA THR A 55 -28.39 -5.72 5.02
C THR A 55 -29.59 -6.07 5.89
N GLU A 56 -30.11 -5.10 6.65
CA GLU A 56 -31.34 -5.25 7.43
C GLU A 56 -32.57 -5.32 6.51
N ARG A 57 -32.55 -4.59 5.39
CA ARG A 57 -33.66 -4.47 4.45
C ARG A 57 -33.77 -5.64 3.46
N LEU A 58 -32.64 -6.11 2.93
CA LEU A 58 -32.59 -7.07 1.81
C LEU A 58 -32.03 -8.45 2.21
N GLY A 59 -31.63 -8.62 3.47
CA GLY A 59 -30.86 -9.78 3.92
C GLY A 59 -29.38 -9.65 3.56
N LYS A 60 -28.50 -10.31 4.33
CA LYS A 60 -27.04 -10.16 4.20
C LYS A 60 -26.55 -10.54 2.79
N PRO A 61 -26.05 -9.59 1.99
CA PRO A 61 -25.28 -9.93 0.80
C PRO A 61 -23.98 -10.64 1.25
N PRO A 62 -23.51 -11.67 0.53
CA PRO A 62 -22.19 -12.23 0.77
C PRO A 62 -21.13 -11.29 0.18
N LEU A 63 -20.89 -10.16 0.85
CA LEU A 63 -19.87 -9.21 0.42
C LEU A 63 -18.65 -9.23 1.37
N PRO A 64 -17.44 -9.43 0.84
CA PRO A 64 -16.20 -9.52 1.61
C PRO A 64 -15.77 -8.20 2.26
N LEU A 65 -16.36 -7.06 1.88
CA LEU A 65 -15.88 -5.74 2.29
C LEU A 65 -16.12 -5.39 3.77
N PHE A 66 -16.90 -6.17 4.52
CA PHE A 66 -17.35 -5.79 5.86
C PHE A 66 -17.33 -6.90 6.92
N THR A 67 -16.61 -8.00 6.71
CA THR A 67 -16.40 -8.95 7.80
C THR A 67 -15.47 -8.31 8.83
N LYS A 68 -15.97 -8.10 10.05
CA LYS A 68 -15.17 -7.75 11.25
C LYS A 68 -14.07 -8.80 11.60
N GLY A 69 -13.92 -9.85 10.80
CA GLY A 69 -12.82 -10.81 10.92
C GLY A 69 -11.60 -10.31 10.14
N GLU A 70 -10.44 -10.46 10.75
CA GLU A 70 -9.06 -10.08 10.36
C GLU A 70 -8.58 -10.42 8.93
N LYS A 71 -9.46 -10.90 8.03
CA LYS A 71 -9.08 -11.16 6.65
C LYS A 71 -8.98 -9.84 5.90
N SER A 72 -7.74 -9.37 5.75
CA SER A 72 -7.38 -8.35 4.77
C SER A 72 -7.92 -8.77 3.39
N TYR A 73 -8.54 -7.85 2.67
CA TYR A 73 -8.96 -8.06 1.27
C TYR A 73 -8.09 -7.22 0.32
N ARG A 74 -6.85 -6.97 0.73
CA ARG A 74 -5.92 -6.07 0.08
C ARG A 74 -5.75 -6.34 -1.42
N PHE A 75 -5.81 -7.61 -1.83
CA PHE A 75 -5.61 -8.00 -3.23
C PHE A 75 -6.90 -8.42 -3.95
N ALA A 76 -8.06 -8.23 -3.33
CA ALA A 76 -9.34 -8.56 -3.95
C ALA A 76 -9.54 -7.74 -5.24
N GLY A 77 -9.87 -8.42 -6.34
CA GLY A 77 -10.10 -7.78 -7.64
C GLY A 77 -8.84 -7.35 -8.41
N MET A 78 -7.65 -7.44 -7.82
CA MET A 78 -6.39 -7.10 -8.50
C MET A 78 -5.94 -8.19 -9.49
N LYS A 79 -5.07 -7.81 -10.44
CA LYS A 79 -4.35 -8.82 -11.25
C LYS A 79 -3.25 -9.46 -10.40
N ILE A 80 -3.05 -10.78 -10.55
CA ILE A 80 -2.03 -11.53 -9.80
C ILE A 80 -0.62 -10.95 -9.94
N THR A 81 -0.27 -10.42 -11.11
CA THR A 81 1.03 -9.79 -11.37
C THR A 81 1.22 -8.50 -10.59
N GLU A 82 0.16 -7.71 -10.43
CA GLU A 82 0.18 -6.47 -9.65
C GLU A 82 0.28 -6.78 -8.16
N ALA A 83 -0.52 -7.75 -7.69
CA ALA A 83 -0.50 -8.20 -6.31
C ALA A 83 0.89 -8.76 -5.93
N LEU A 84 1.50 -9.60 -6.77
CA LEU A 84 2.86 -10.10 -6.55
C LEU A 84 3.93 -9.01 -6.64
N ARG A 85 3.76 -7.99 -7.50
CA ARG A 85 4.68 -6.86 -7.57
C ARG A 85 4.69 -6.06 -6.27
N ILE A 86 3.50 -5.82 -5.69
CA ILE A 86 3.37 -5.16 -4.39
C ILE A 86 4.09 -5.97 -3.31
N ILE A 87 3.80 -7.26 -3.21
CA ILE A 87 4.42 -8.16 -2.23
C ILE A 87 5.95 -8.17 -2.36
N ARG A 88 6.49 -8.22 -3.59
CA ARG A 88 7.94 -8.19 -3.82
C ARG A 88 8.59 -6.83 -3.53
N ASN A 89 7.87 -5.73 -3.73
CA ASN A 89 8.38 -4.41 -3.38
C ASN A 89 8.49 -4.24 -1.85
N GLU A 90 7.57 -4.84 -1.10
CA GLU A 90 7.59 -4.83 0.37
C GLU A 90 8.58 -5.84 0.95
N GLN A 91 8.68 -7.03 0.34
CA GLN A 91 9.56 -8.12 0.78
C GLN A 91 10.32 -8.68 -0.44
N PRO A 92 11.49 -8.11 -0.80
CA PRO A 92 12.22 -8.48 -2.01
C PRO A 92 12.64 -9.95 -2.07
N GLU A 93 12.99 -10.53 -0.93
CA GLU A 93 13.50 -11.91 -0.75
C GLU A 93 12.38 -12.93 -0.46
N ILE A 94 11.11 -12.57 -0.68
CA ILE A 94 10.00 -13.46 -0.37
C ILE A 94 9.98 -14.68 -1.30
N SER A 95 9.75 -15.86 -0.73
CA SER A 95 9.60 -17.09 -1.50
C SER A 95 8.23 -17.16 -2.20
N LYS A 96 8.17 -17.86 -3.35
CA LYS A 96 6.92 -18.07 -4.11
C LYS A 96 5.79 -18.65 -3.24
N ARG A 97 6.14 -19.59 -2.36
CA ARG A 97 5.20 -20.25 -1.44
C ARG A 97 4.64 -19.27 -0.43
N LYS A 98 5.50 -18.43 0.18
CA LYS A 98 5.07 -17.44 1.17
C LYS A 98 4.23 -16.33 0.52
N ALA A 99 4.56 -15.91 -0.70
CA ALA A 99 3.73 -14.96 -1.45
C ALA A 99 2.34 -15.54 -1.80
N GLN A 100 2.27 -16.83 -2.15
CA GLN A 100 1.00 -17.52 -2.37
C GLN A 100 0.14 -17.54 -1.10
N GLU A 101 0.75 -17.83 0.06
CA GLU A 101 0.07 -17.83 1.36
C GLU A 101 -0.47 -16.44 1.71
N ILE A 102 0.34 -15.38 1.50
CA ILE A 102 -0.08 -13.99 1.68
C ILE A 102 -1.27 -13.67 0.78
N LEU A 103 -1.19 -13.96 -0.52
CA LEU A 103 -2.31 -13.73 -1.45
C LEU A 103 -3.59 -14.42 -1.00
N LYS A 104 -3.50 -15.68 -0.56
CA LYS A 104 -4.65 -16.45 -0.10
C LYS A 104 -5.24 -15.88 1.20
N ASN A 105 -4.39 -15.48 2.14
CA ASN A 105 -4.81 -14.95 3.43
C ASN A 105 -5.37 -13.52 3.30
N GLU A 106 -4.87 -12.75 2.33
CA GLU A 106 -5.27 -11.37 2.05
C GLU A 106 -6.35 -11.27 0.95
N GLY A 107 -7.13 -12.34 0.77
CA GLY A 107 -8.37 -12.31 0.01
C GLY A 107 -8.21 -12.27 -1.51
N PHE A 108 -7.07 -12.69 -2.06
CA PHE A 108 -6.89 -12.84 -3.50
C PHE A 108 -7.73 -13.99 -4.04
N ASP A 109 -8.57 -13.70 -5.03
CA ASP A 109 -9.37 -14.71 -5.73
C ASP A 109 -8.62 -15.25 -6.96
N PHE A 110 -8.24 -16.53 -6.90
CA PHE A 110 -7.60 -17.24 -8.01
C PHE A 110 -8.58 -17.66 -9.13
N ARG A 111 -9.88 -17.36 -9.00
CA ARG A 111 -10.92 -17.64 -9.99
C ARG A 111 -10.94 -19.11 -10.43
N GLY A 112 -10.81 -20.02 -9.47
CA GLY A 112 -10.77 -21.47 -9.71
C GLY A 112 -9.46 -22.01 -10.32
N LYS A 113 -8.46 -21.18 -10.58
CA LYS A 113 -7.13 -21.65 -11.05
C LYS A 113 -6.31 -22.23 -9.90
N ASN A 114 -5.40 -23.15 -10.21
CA ASN A 114 -4.45 -23.65 -9.23
C ASN A 114 -3.53 -22.51 -8.74
N PRO A 115 -3.58 -22.13 -7.45
CA PRO A 115 -2.83 -20.99 -6.93
C PRO A 115 -1.32 -21.10 -7.14
N GLY A 116 -0.75 -22.30 -7.00
CA GLY A 116 0.69 -22.51 -7.17
C GLY A 116 1.16 -22.24 -8.60
N GLN A 117 0.41 -22.73 -9.58
CA GLN A 117 0.70 -22.47 -11.00
C GLN A 117 0.48 -21.00 -11.36
N ALA A 118 -0.61 -20.39 -10.88
CA ALA A 118 -0.91 -18.99 -11.14
C ALA A 118 0.20 -18.07 -10.61
N VAL A 119 0.64 -18.30 -9.37
CA VAL A 119 1.77 -17.57 -8.77
C VAL A 119 3.05 -17.83 -9.55
N HIS A 120 3.36 -19.07 -9.91
CA HIS A 120 4.57 -19.40 -10.67
C HIS A 120 4.65 -18.64 -12.00
N PHE A 121 3.59 -18.69 -12.82
CA PHE A 121 3.57 -18.00 -14.11
C PHE A 121 3.71 -16.49 -13.96
N ALA A 122 2.95 -15.90 -13.04
CA ALA A 122 3.02 -14.46 -12.77
C ALA A 122 4.41 -14.05 -12.27
N TRP A 123 5.07 -14.90 -11.48
CA TRP A 123 6.42 -14.68 -11.00
C TRP A 123 7.46 -14.64 -12.12
N VAL A 124 7.40 -15.60 -13.05
CA VAL A 124 8.29 -15.65 -14.22
C VAL A 124 8.08 -14.43 -15.11
N VAL A 125 6.83 -13.98 -15.29
CA VAL A 125 6.52 -12.76 -16.04
C VAL A 125 7.17 -11.53 -15.40
N LEU A 126 7.12 -11.42 -14.07
CA LEU A 126 7.76 -10.32 -13.34
C LEU A 126 9.30 -10.35 -13.43
N GLU A 127 9.92 -11.53 -13.36
CA GLU A 127 11.37 -11.67 -13.54
C GLU A 127 11.82 -11.27 -14.95
N ARG A 128 11.06 -11.67 -15.98
CA ARG A 128 11.33 -11.27 -17.36
C ARG A 128 11.16 -9.77 -17.59
N ALA A 129 10.20 -9.13 -16.91
CA ALA A 129 9.99 -7.69 -16.99
C ALA A 129 11.08 -6.89 -16.28
N LYS A 130 11.71 -7.43 -15.22
CA LYS A 130 12.81 -6.78 -14.50
C LYS A 130 14.14 -6.87 -15.24
N ASN A 131 14.34 -7.91 -16.05
CA ASN A 131 15.56 -8.15 -16.82
C ASN A 131 15.54 -7.51 -18.22
N ARG A 132 14.53 -6.68 -18.51
CA ARG A 132 14.43 -5.85 -19.72
C ARG A 132 14.62 -4.39 -19.32
#